data_AF-A0A526YZ73-F1
#
_entry.id   AF-A0A526YZ73-F1
#
_cell.length_a   1.000
_cell.length_b   1.000
_cell.length_c   1.000
_cell.angle_alpha   90.00
_cell.angle_beta   90.00
_cell.angle_gamma   90.00
#
_symmetry.space_group_name_H-M   'P 1'
#
loop_
_entity.id
_entity.type
_entity.pdbx_description
1 polymer ?
#
loop_
_entity_poly.entity_id
_entity_poly.type
_entity_poly.pdbx_seq_one_letter_code
_entity_poly.pdbx_strand_id
1 'polypeptide(L)' 'SDIAYDILKEQPGLRPAPYLASRGMKWIQRQTRQSMDDDALEDYLRESHRLVVLKLTKQARKELGFAAS' A
#
# COMPACT_ATOMS: atom_id res chain seq x y z
N SER A 1 4.48 4.72 3.49
CA SER A 1 5.66 5.49 3.92
C SER A 1 6.93 4.75 3.52
N ASP A 2 8.04 5.46 3.32
CA ASP A 2 9.34 4.87 2.98
C ASP A 2 9.86 3.95 4.09
N ILE A 3 9.77 4.42 5.34
CA ILE A 3 10.15 3.63 6.52
C ILE A 3 9.33 2.34 6.62
N ALA A 4 8.01 2.43 6.38
CA ALA A 4 7.14 1.26 6.42
C ALA A 4 7.54 0.22 5.36
N TYR A 5 7.89 0.66 4.15
CA TYR A 5 8.37 -0.25 3.11
C TYR A 5 9.67 -0.96 3.51
N ASP A 6 10.63 -0.22 4.06
CA ASP A 6 11.93 -0.78 4.47
C ASP A 6 11.81 -1.75 5.64
N ILE A 7 10.89 -1.53 6.57
CA ILE A 7 10.60 -2.47 7.65
C ILE A 7 9.90 -3.72 7.11
N LEU A 8 8.83 -3.53 6.35
CA LEU A 8 7.96 -4.65 5.94
C LEU A 8 8.64 -5.60 4.96
N LYS A 9 9.56 -5.13 4.10
CA LYS A 9 10.25 -6.00 3.14
C LYS A 9 11.18 -7.03 3.80
N GLU A 10 11.60 -6.78 5.04
CA GLU A 10 12.51 -7.65 5.82
C GLU A 10 11.75 -8.62 6.74
N GLN A 11 10.43 -8.47 6.89
CA GLN A 11 9.64 -9.30 7.80
C GLN A 11 9.31 -10.68 7.17
N PRO A 12 9.39 -11.77 7.95
CA PRO A 12 8.99 -13.10 7.48
C PRO A 12 7.57 -13.13 6.91
N GLY A 13 7.38 -13.79 5.77
CA GLY A 13 6.08 -13.86 5.11
C GLY A 13 5.69 -12.60 4.33
N LEU A 14 6.54 -11.58 4.28
CA LEU A 14 6.40 -10.40 3.43
C LEU A 14 7.56 -10.34 2.44
N ARG A 15 7.33 -9.71 1.28
CA ARG A 15 8.38 -9.41 0.31
C ARG A 15 8.04 -8.20 -0.55
N PRO A 16 9.00 -7.59 -1.26
CA PRO A 16 8.69 -6.67 -2.34
C PRO A 16 7.79 -7.31 -3.40
N ALA A 17 6.74 -6.61 -3.83
CA ALA A 17 5.79 -7.13 -4.80
C ALA A 17 6.49 -7.37 -6.16
N PRO A 18 6.35 -8.57 -6.77
CA PRO A 18 6.90 -8.84 -8.09
C PRO A 18 6.46 -7.80 -9.11
N TYR A 19 7.35 -7.46 -10.04
CA TYR A 19 7.13 -6.52 -11.14
C TYR A 19 6.96 -5.06 -10.72
N LEU A 20 6.15 -4.76 -9.69
CA LEU A 20 5.92 -3.41 -9.19
C LEU A 20 7.15 -2.87 -8.46
N ALA A 21 7.70 -3.65 -7.52
CA ALA A 21 8.88 -3.23 -6.78
C ALA A 21 10.14 -3.19 -7.66
N SER A 22 10.25 -4.10 -8.62
CA SER A 22 11.35 -4.06 -9.60
C SER A 22 11.28 -2.85 -10.55
N ARG A 23 10.13 -2.15 -10.63
CA ARG A 23 9.97 -0.89 -11.37
C ARG A 23 10.12 0.34 -10.49
N GLY A 24 10.70 0.19 -9.28
CA GLY A 24 10.97 1.29 -8.36
C GLY A 24 9.76 1.70 -7.50
N MET A 25 8.65 0.97 -7.54
CA MET A 25 7.50 1.27 -6.71
C MET A 25 7.62 0.60 -5.33
N LYS A 26 7.19 1.28 -4.27
CA LYS A 26 7.26 0.74 -2.90
C LYS A 26 6.02 -0.09 -2.56
N TRP A 27 5.93 -1.30 -3.09
CA TRP A 27 4.82 -2.24 -2.86
C TRP A 27 5.30 -3.51 -2.17
N ILE A 28 4.53 -3.97 -1.19
CA ILE A 28 4.76 -5.21 -0.46
C ILE A 28 3.70 -6.23 -0.86
N GLN A 29 4.12 -7.49 -1.00
CA GLN A 29 3.25 -8.64 -1.08
C GLN A 29 3.33 -9.42 0.23
N ARG A 30 2.17 -9.63 0.88
CA ARG A 30 2.04 -10.60 1.96
C ARG A 30 1.87 -12.01 1.37
N GLN A 31 2.77 -12.92 1.71
CA GLN A 31 2.75 -14.32 1.31
C GLN A 31 2.13 -15.21 2.39
N THR A 32 2.37 -14.89 3.67
CA THR A 32 1.84 -15.64 4.82
C THR A 32 1.40 -14.68 5.93
N ARG A 33 0.67 -15.18 6.93
CA ARG A 33 0.22 -14.40 8.09
C ARG A 33 1.27 -14.25 9.20
N GLN A 34 2.50 -14.73 8.99
CA GLN A 34 3.48 -14.91 10.05
C GLN A 34 3.86 -13.62 10.78
N SER A 35 4.03 -12.51 10.05
CA SER A 35 4.44 -11.21 10.62
C SER A 35 3.37 -10.13 10.47
N MET A 36 2.21 -10.48 9.91
CA MET A 36 1.10 -9.56 9.65
C MET A 36 -0.19 -10.37 9.61
N ASP A 37 -1.09 -10.11 10.54
CA ASP A 37 -2.44 -10.66 10.54
C ASP A 37 -3.34 -9.95 9.52
N ASP A 38 -4.63 -10.29 9.50
CA ASP A 38 -5.58 -9.74 8.55
C ASP A 38 -5.96 -8.29 8.90
N ASP A 39 -6.11 -7.95 10.18
CA ASP A 39 -6.44 -6.59 10.63
C ASP A 39 -5.32 -5.60 10.27
N ALA A 40 -4.06 -5.95 10.54
CA ALA A 40 -2.92 -5.14 10.14
C ALA A 40 -2.80 -5.01 8.61
N LEU A 41 -3.12 -6.06 7.85
CA LEU A 41 -3.15 -5.97 6.39
C LEU A 41 -4.24 -4.99 5.93
N GLU A 42 -5.44 -5.05 6.51
CA GLU A 42 -6.52 -4.12 6.18
C GLU A 42 -6.11 -2.66 6.42
N ASP A 43 -5.43 -2.37 7.53
CA ASP A 43 -4.90 -1.03 7.82
C ASP A 43 -3.91 -0.56 6.74
N TYR A 44 -2.99 -1.43 6.32
CA TYR A 44 -2.06 -1.10 5.24
C TYR A 44 -2.74 -0.93 3.88
N LEU A 45 -3.82 -1.67 3.61
CA LEU A 45 -4.62 -1.51 2.40
C LEU A 45 -5.38 -0.16 2.41
N ARG A 46 -5.99 0.21 3.54
CA ARG A 46 -6.65 1.51 3.71
C ARG A 46 -5.68 2.66 3.51
N GLU A 47 -4.49 2.59 4.11
CA GLU A 47 -3.47 3.63 3.94
C GLU A 47 -2.94 3.68 2.50
N SER A 48 -2.70 2.53 1.87
CA SER A 48 -2.30 2.46 0.46
C SER A 48 -3.33 3.08 -0.47
N HIS A 49 -4.62 2.77 -0.25
CA HIS A 49 -5.74 3.38 -0.97
C HIS A 49 -5.76 4.89 -0.79
N ARG A 50 -5.63 5.39 0.45
CA ARG A 50 -5.57 6.82 0.76
C ARG A 50 -4.42 7.51 0.00
N LEU A 51 -3.23 6.90 -0.01
CA LEU A 51 -2.06 7.45 -0.73
C LEU A 51 -2.28 7.50 -2.24
N VAL A 52 -2.95 6.51 -2.83
CA VAL A 52 -3.30 6.51 -4.26
C VAL A 52 -4.32 7.61 -4.55
N VAL A 53 -5.37 7.73 -3.75
CA VAL A 53 -6.40 8.78 -3.89
C VAL A 53 -5.78 10.19 -3.81
N LEU A 54 -4.81 10.41 -2.92
CA LEU A 54 -4.11 11.68 -2.80
C LEU A 54 -3.31 12.06 -4.06
N LYS A 55 -2.81 11.07 -4.80
CA LYS A 55 -2.07 11.27 -6.07
C LYS A 55 -2.97 11.56 -7.26
N LEU A 56 -4.27 11.30 -7.16
CA LEU A 56 -5.23 11.62 -8.22
C LEU A 56 -5.36 13.15 -8.40
N THR A 57 -5.73 13.57 -9.61
CA THR A 57 -6.08 14.97 -9.85
C THR A 57 -7.35 15.35 -9.09
N LYS A 58 -7.59 16.64 -8.84
CA LYS A 58 -8.84 17.12 -8.22
C LYS A 58 -10.08 16.66 -9.01
N GLN A 59 -10.00 16.68 -10.35
CA GLN A 59 -11.06 16.21 -11.23
C GLN A 59 -11.31 14.71 -11.07
N ALA A 60 -10.27 13.88 -11.14
CA ALA A 60 -10.40 12.44 -10.97
C ALA A 60 -10.95 12.06 -9.58
N ARG A 61 -10.53 12.76 -8.51
CA ARG A 61 -11.14 12.58 -7.19
C ARG A 61 -12.63 12.90 -7.18
N LYS A 62 -13.07 13.97 -7.85
CA LYS A 62 -14.49 14.33 -7.93
C LYS A 62 -15.30 13.29 -8.71
N GLU A 63 -14.80 12.86 -9.86
CA GLU A 63 -15.46 11.85 -10.71
C GLU A 63 -15.59 10.49 -10.01
N LEU A 64 -14.60 10.12 -9.19
CA LEU A 64 -14.60 8.87 -8.43
C LEU A 64 -15.25 8.99 -7.03
N GLY A 65 -15.82 10.14 -6.67
CA GLY A 65 -16.49 10.33 -5.38
C GLY A 65 -15.54 10.46 -4.16
N PHE A 66 -14.26 10.76 -4.39
CA PHE A 66 -13.24 10.99 -3.36
C PHE A 66 -13.01 12.48 -3.04
N ALA A 67 -13.77 13.39 -3.65
CA ALA A 67 -13.72 14.79 -3.25
C ALA A 67 -14.26 14.91 -1.82
N ALA A 68 -13.49 15.60 -0.95
CA ALA A 68 -13.97 15.95 0.38
C ALA A 68 -15.34 16.64 0.25
N SER A 69 -16.29 16.24 1.10
CA SER A 69 -17.44 17.08 1.41
C SER A 69 -16.96 18.42 1.96
#